data_AF-A0A845JU68-F1
#
_entry.id   AF-A0A845JU68-F1
#
_cell.length_a   1.000
_cell.length_b   1.000
_cell.length_c   1.000
_cell.angle_alpha   90.00
_cell.angle_beta   90.00
_cell.angle_gamma   90.00
#
_symmetry.space_group_name_H-M   'P 1'
#
loop_
_entity.id
_entity.type
_entity.pdbx_description
1 polymer ?
#
loop_
_entity_poly.entity_id
_entity_poly.type
_entity_poly.pdbx_seq_one_letter_code
_entity_poly.pdbx_strand_id
1 'polypeptide(L)'
;MKQFNKIMLLLLFGFVVLAQSAQAQTTARDTRNSASLAISPYAQAVPNDSYTFIGVSHPSLDTALTQIGVALEVIDMTTTLNNTAGRVAIFTVDAGETHRVFVVNQSHSTINTSNSSFTDARTHLINTVDSAQFGSIRITSVSERPENAAASRFVTVGSTPKFDNLAQLNIWGIVFIESAGTGFAMEFVGDGQDSTLGGSLTNINSTLGEVDVTADSTTSTNEIARPYRGIGR
;
A
#
# COMPACT_ATOMS: atom_id res chain seq x y z
N MET A 1 14.80 14.01 -51.81
CA MET A 1 15.33 13.65 -50.47
C MET A 1 14.93 14.61 -49.32
N LYS A 2 14.49 15.86 -49.55
CA LYS A 2 14.09 16.80 -48.46
C LYS A 2 12.74 16.53 -47.78
N GLN A 3 11.85 15.74 -48.39
CA GLN A 3 10.49 15.47 -47.87
C GLN A 3 10.46 14.30 -46.87
N PHE A 4 11.45 13.41 -46.90
CA PHE A 4 11.50 12.23 -46.03
C PHE A 4 11.88 12.59 -44.57
N ASN A 5 12.77 13.56 -44.39
CA ASN A 5 13.13 14.06 -43.04
C ASN A 5 11.98 14.78 -42.34
N LYS A 6 11.05 15.40 -43.09
CA LYS A 6 9.90 16.10 -42.50
C LYS A 6 8.84 15.13 -41.98
N ILE A 7 8.65 13.99 -42.65
CA ILE A 7 7.72 12.93 -42.23
C ILE A 7 8.26 12.19 -41.00
N MET A 8 9.57 11.93 -40.94
CA MET A 8 10.20 11.31 -39.77
C MET A 8 10.16 12.22 -38.54
N LEU A 9 10.32 13.54 -38.71
CA LEU A 9 10.18 14.51 -37.63
C LEU A 9 8.73 14.63 -37.13
N LEU A 10 7.75 14.56 -38.03
CA LEU A 10 6.32 14.58 -37.67
C LEU A 10 5.90 13.30 -36.90
N LEU A 11 6.44 12.14 -37.26
CA LEU A 11 6.24 10.89 -36.53
C LEU A 11 6.89 10.92 -35.13
N LEU A 12 8.07 11.54 -35.00
CA LEU A 12 8.76 11.67 -33.71
C LEU A 12 8.03 12.64 -32.77
N PHE A 13 7.41 13.71 -33.28
CA PHE A 13 6.56 14.60 -32.48
C PHE A 13 5.13 14.05 -32.25
N GLY A 14 4.60 13.24 -33.17
CA GLY A 14 3.27 12.63 -33.06
C GLY A 14 3.18 11.55 -31.98
N PHE A 15 4.27 10.82 -31.72
CA PHE A 15 4.35 9.84 -30.62
C PHE A 15 4.48 10.47 -29.22
N VAL A 16 4.83 11.75 -29.12
CA VAL A 16 4.93 12.45 -27.82
C VAL A 16 3.54 12.86 -27.28
N VAL A 17 2.50 12.89 -28.12
CA VAL A 17 1.15 13.36 -27.74
C VAL A 17 0.26 12.27 -27.11
N LEU A 18 0.74 11.03 -27.02
CA LEU A 18 0.06 9.94 -26.31
C LEU A 18 0.69 9.64 -24.94
N ALA A 19 1.40 10.61 -24.35
CA ALA A 19 1.71 10.56 -22.93
C ALA A 19 0.39 10.52 -22.16
N GLN A 20 0.02 9.32 -21.71
CA GLN A 20 -1.02 9.13 -20.72
C GLN A 20 -0.67 10.08 -19.57
N SER A 21 -1.52 11.09 -19.37
CA SER A 21 -1.44 11.92 -18.19
C SER A 21 -1.79 11.04 -16.99
N ALA A 22 -0.81 10.33 -16.45
CA ALA A 22 -0.89 9.81 -15.10
C ALA A 22 -0.97 11.07 -14.21
N GLN A 23 -2.18 11.41 -13.78
CA GLN A 23 -2.40 12.42 -12.76
C GLN A 23 -1.77 11.88 -11.48
N ALA A 24 -0.46 12.11 -11.31
CA ALA A 24 0.23 11.81 -10.07
C ALA A 24 -0.36 12.71 -8.98
N GLN A 25 -0.77 12.10 -7.87
CA GLN A 25 -1.36 12.74 -6.70
C GLN A 25 -0.56 14.01 -6.32
N THR A 26 -1.15 15.19 -6.52
CA THR A 26 -0.48 16.51 -6.34
C THR A 26 -0.56 17.04 -4.90
N THR A 27 -1.25 16.32 -4.03
CA THR A 27 -1.38 16.61 -2.60
C THR A 27 -0.75 15.49 -1.77
N ALA A 28 0.00 15.86 -0.73
CA ALA A 28 0.44 14.91 0.28
C ALA A 28 -0.79 14.17 0.82
N ARG A 29 -0.76 12.83 0.76
CA ARG A 29 -1.84 12.00 1.30
C ARG A 29 -1.98 12.32 2.78
N ASP A 30 -3.21 12.52 3.25
CA ASP A 30 -3.44 12.72 4.68
C ASP A 30 -3.05 11.43 5.42
N THR A 31 -1.91 11.50 6.12
CA THR A 31 -1.35 10.38 6.90
C THR A 31 -2.13 10.12 8.19
N ARG A 32 -3.17 10.92 8.48
CA ARG A 32 -4.08 10.71 9.61
C ARG A 32 -5.28 9.83 9.26
N ASN A 33 -5.46 9.48 7.98
CA ASN A 33 -6.51 8.58 7.57
C ASN A 33 -6.02 7.13 7.63
N SER A 34 -6.40 6.45 8.73
CA SER A 34 -6.06 5.05 8.98
C SER A 34 -6.45 4.13 7.82
N ALA A 35 -7.49 4.48 7.04
CA ALA A 35 -8.11 3.77 5.90
C ALA A 35 -7.17 3.41 4.75
N SER A 36 -5.92 3.85 4.86
CA SER A 36 -5.00 4.00 3.76
C SER A 36 -3.53 3.87 4.12
N LEU A 37 -3.25 3.63 5.40
CA LEU A 37 -1.89 3.65 5.95
C LEU A 37 -1.76 2.55 7.00
N ALA A 38 -0.78 1.68 6.82
CA ALA A 38 -0.28 0.78 7.84
C ALA A 38 1.22 1.00 8.03
N ILE A 39 1.70 0.90 9.26
CA ILE A 39 3.09 1.15 9.63
C ILE A 39 3.56 0.01 10.51
N SER A 40 4.70 -0.59 10.16
CA SER A 40 5.48 -1.37 11.12
C SER A 40 6.56 -0.48 11.70
N PRO A 41 6.61 -0.27 13.02
CA PRO A 41 7.61 0.60 13.65
C PRO A 41 9.04 0.05 13.52
N TYR A 42 9.18 -1.19 13.06
CA TYR A 42 10.46 -1.86 12.95
C TYR A 42 10.63 -2.61 11.63
N ALA A 43 11.79 -2.48 11.02
CA ALA A 43 12.34 -3.28 9.93
C ALA A 43 13.86 -3.34 10.05
N GLN A 44 14.46 -4.40 9.52
CA GLN A 44 15.88 -4.65 9.61
C GLN A 44 16.39 -5.37 8.36
N ALA A 45 17.58 -4.97 7.90
CA ALA A 45 18.36 -5.71 6.92
C ALA A 45 19.84 -5.67 7.35
N VAL A 46 20.37 -6.80 7.79
CA VAL A 46 21.80 -6.94 8.15
C VAL A 46 22.45 -7.90 7.16
N PRO A 47 23.57 -7.51 6.52
CA PRO A 47 24.13 -8.28 5.41
C PRO A 47 24.32 -9.77 5.69
N ASN A 48 23.60 -10.62 4.94
CA ASN A 48 23.63 -12.10 5.06
C ASN A 48 23.44 -12.63 6.49
N ASP A 49 22.72 -11.89 7.34
CA ASP A 49 22.39 -12.30 8.70
C ASP A 49 20.89 -12.16 8.98
N SER A 50 20.26 -11.09 8.49
CA SER A 50 18.82 -10.91 8.65
C SER A 50 18.20 -10.04 7.58
N TYR A 51 16.90 -10.26 7.34
CA TYR A 51 16.09 -9.49 6.41
C TYR A 51 14.67 -9.32 6.94
N THR A 52 13.97 -8.32 6.42
CA THR A 52 12.54 -8.14 6.66
C THR A 52 11.74 -8.79 5.54
N PHE A 53 10.81 -9.67 5.90
CA PHE A 53 9.85 -10.28 5.01
C PHE A 53 8.44 -9.79 5.32
N ILE A 54 7.65 -9.52 4.27
CA ILE A 54 6.27 -9.06 4.39
C ILE A 54 5.41 -9.80 3.38
N GLY A 55 4.34 -10.42 3.88
CA GLY A 55 3.28 -11.02 3.06
C GLY A 55 2.09 -10.06 2.96
N VAL A 56 1.60 -9.85 1.74
CA VAL A 56 0.40 -9.06 1.46
C VAL A 56 -0.56 -9.92 0.65
N SER A 57 -1.70 -10.26 1.24
CA SER A 57 -2.68 -11.16 0.65
C SER A 57 -4.02 -10.47 0.43
N HIS A 58 -4.66 -10.76 -0.70
CA HIS A 58 -6.04 -10.35 -0.97
C HIS A 58 -6.98 -11.54 -0.75
N PRO A 59 -7.80 -11.57 0.32
CA PRO A 59 -8.63 -12.72 0.67
C PRO A 59 -9.87 -12.94 -0.21
N SER A 60 -10.04 -12.14 -1.28
CA SER A 60 -11.18 -12.18 -2.21
C SER A 60 -12.52 -11.88 -1.54
N LEU A 61 -12.54 -10.87 -0.67
CA LEU A 61 -13.77 -10.42 -0.02
C LEU A 61 -14.73 -9.84 -1.06
N ASP A 62 -16.03 -10.08 -0.90
CA ASP A 62 -17.03 -9.50 -1.81
C ASP A 62 -17.08 -7.96 -1.71
N THR A 63 -16.66 -7.39 -0.58
CA THR A 63 -16.54 -5.95 -0.35
C THR A 63 -15.25 -5.35 -0.91
N ALA A 64 -14.32 -6.18 -1.39
CA ALA A 64 -13.07 -5.72 -1.96
C ALA A 64 -13.17 -5.60 -3.49
N LEU A 65 -12.50 -4.60 -4.05
CA LEU A 65 -12.22 -4.57 -5.48
C LEU A 65 -11.32 -5.76 -5.84
N THR A 66 -11.42 -6.25 -7.07
CA THR A 66 -10.64 -7.43 -7.50
C THR A 66 -9.14 -7.18 -7.57
N GLN A 67 -8.73 -5.93 -7.48
CA GLN A 67 -7.36 -5.46 -7.55
C GLN A 67 -7.18 -4.32 -6.55
N ILE A 68 -6.11 -4.37 -5.76
CA ILE A 68 -5.78 -3.31 -4.80
C ILE A 68 -4.32 -2.90 -4.99
N GLY A 69 -4.11 -1.62 -5.29
CA GLY A 69 -2.77 -1.06 -5.39
C GLY A 69 -2.14 -0.86 -4.01
N VAL A 70 -0.84 -1.15 -3.90
CA VAL A 70 -0.06 -1.03 -2.67
C VAL A 70 1.27 -0.36 -3.00
N ALA A 71 1.67 0.58 -2.16
CA ALA A 71 3.02 1.13 -2.10
C ALA A 71 3.60 0.81 -0.72
N LEU A 72 4.63 -0.04 -0.69
CA LEU A 72 5.36 -0.44 0.51
C LEU A 72 6.73 0.21 0.50
N GLU A 73 6.99 1.05 1.49
CA GLU A 73 8.18 1.89 1.59
C GLU A 73 8.99 1.57 2.84
N VAL A 74 10.32 1.58 2.71
CA VAL A 74 11.25 1.55 3.84
C VAL A 74 11.60 2.98 4.26
N ILE A 75 11.49 3.25 5.56
CA ILE A 75 11.76 4.56 6.16
C ILE A 75 13.03 4.46 7.00
N ASP A 76 13.87 5.49 6.92
CA ASP A 76 15.15 5.60 7.64
C ASP A 76 16.17 4.48 7.35
N MET A 77 16.00 3.79 6.21
CA MET A 77 16.96 2.83 5.68
C MET A 77 17.63 3.39 4.41
N THR A 78 18.92 3.11 4.24
CA THR A 78 19.67 3.46 3.03
C THR A 78 19.54 2.34 2.01
N THR A 79 18.87 2.62 0.88
CA THR A 79 18.75 1.67 -0.23
C THR A 79 19.86 1.82 -1.26
N THR A 80 20.12 0.78 -2.06
CA THR A 80 21.12 0.82 -3.15
C THR A 80 20.87 2.01 -4.07
N LEU A 81 19.61 2.22 -4.43
CA LEU A 81 19.14 3.43 -5.10
C LEU A 81 18.44 4.32 -4.07
N ASN A 82 19.20 5.15 -3.36
CA ASN A 82 18.70 5.89 -2.20
C ASN A 82 17.85 7.13 -2.55
N ASN A 83 16.84 6.97 -3.40
CA ASN A 83 15.82 7.97 -3.72
C ASN A 83 14.41 7.41 -3.42
N THR A 84 13.37 8.20 -3.66
CA THR A 84 11.97 7.78 -3.39
C THR A 84 11.61 6.48 -4.09
N ALA A 85 12.03 6.29 -5.35
CA ALA A 85 11.68 5.09 -6.12
C ALA A 85 12.41 3.84 -5.62
N GLY A 86 13.68 3.96 -5.21
CA GLY A 86 14.43 2.81 -4.70
C GLY A 86 14.15 2.46 -3.25
N ARG A 87 13.33 3.24 -2.54
CA ARG A 87 12.83 2.94 -1.18
C ARG A 87 11.45 2.29 -1.16
N VAL A 88 10.81 2.12 -2.31
CA VAL A 88 9.41 1.67 -2.39
C VAL A 88 9.25 0.52 -3.37
N ALA A 89 8.46 -0.49 -2.99
CA ALA A 89 7.87 -1.47 -3.89
C ALA A 89 6.41 -1.08 -4.14
N ILE A 90 6.04 -0.87 -5.41
CA ILE A 90 4.67 -0.54 -5.81
C ILE A 90 4.13 -1.68 -6.67
N PHE A 91 2.99 -2.23 -6.28
CA PHE A 91 2.37 -3.35 -6.98
C PHE A 91 0.88 -3.41 -6.75
N THR A 92 0.19 -4.18 -7.58
CA THR A 92 -1.23 -4.48 -7.44
C THR A 92 -1.37 -5.91 -6.93
N VAL A 93 -2.24 -6.09 -5.94
CA VAL A 93 -2.60 -7.41 -5.40
C VAL A 93 -3.95 -7.80 -5.97
N ASP A 94 -3.95 -8.86 -6.77
CA ASP A 94 -5.17 -9.42 -7.35
C ASP A 94 -5.91 -10.30 -6.33
N ALA A 95 -7.22 -10.44 -6.52
CA ALA A 95 -8.05 -11.23 -5.65
C ALA A 95 -7.62 -12.70 -5.60
N GLY A 96 -7.33 -13.18 -4.38
CA GLY A 96 -6.91 -14.56 -4.12
C GLY A 96 -5.39 -14.73 -4.18
N GLU A 97 -4.65 -13.65 -4.44
CA GLU A 97 -3.21 -13.68 -4.55
C GLU A 97 -2.51 -13.23 -3.27
N THR A 98 -1.23 -13.62 -3.17
CA THR A 98 -0.32 -13.17 -2.11
C THR A 98 0.98 -12.72 -2.76
N HIS A 99 1.36 -11.49 -2.45
CA HIS A 99 2.65 -10.93 -2.80
C HIS A 99 3.59 -11.01 -1.61
N ARG A 100 4.88 -11.15 -1.92
CA ARG A 100 5.98 -11.29 -0.97
C ARG A 100 6.94 -10.14 -1.19
N VAL A 101 7.24 -9.39 -0.15
CA VAL A 101 8.22 -8.29 -0.20
C VAL A 101 9.38 -8.63 0.73
N PHE A 102 10.59 -8.48 0.21
CA PHE A 102 11.84 -8.66 0.94
C PHE A 102 12.58 -7.32 1.01
N VAL A 103 12.92 -6.88 2.22
CA VAL A 103 13.89 -5.81 2.44
C VAL A 103 15.18 -6.46 2.87
N VAL A 104 16.19 -6.38 2.00
CA VAL A 104 17.37 -7.25 2.06
C VAL A 104 18.58 -6.52 1.51
N ASN A 105 19.80 -6.85 1.96
CA ASN A 105 21.00 -6.23 1.39
C ASN A 105 21.24 -6.66 -0.06
N GLN A 106 21.76 -5.76 -0.87
CA GLN A 106 22.00 -5.99 -2.30
C GLN A 106 22.91 -7.19 -2.61
N SER A 107 23.87 -7.51 -1.72
CA SER A 107 24.81 -8.63 -1.87
C SER A 107 24.38 -9.86 -1.06
N HIS A 108 23.08 -10.05 -0.86
CA HIS A 108 22.56 -11.24 -0.17
C HIS A 108 22.76 -12.50 -1.01
N SER A 109 23.26 -13.56 -0.36
CA SER A 109 23.72 -14.78 -1.00
C SER A 109 22.61 -15.58 -1.70
N THR A 110 21.41 -15.60 -1.12
CA THR A 110 20.27 -16.40 -1.61
C THR A 110 19.08 -15.57 -2.13
N ILE A 111 18.67 -14.53 -1.42
CA ILE A 111 17.55 -13.63 -1.74
C ILE A 111 18.06 -12.50 -2.65
N ASN A 112 18.10 -12.76 -3.95
CA ASN A 112 18.57 -11.78 -4.94
C ASN A 112 17.94 -12.01 -6.31
N THR A 113 18.14 -11.07 -7.23
CA THR A 113 17.58 -11.09 -8.59
C THR A 113 18.25 -12.10 -9.52
N SER A 114 19.35 -12.74 -9.12
CA SER A 114 19.97 -13.84 -9.88
C SER A 114 19.34 -15.19 -9.56
N ASN A 115 18.55 -15.29 -8.49
CA ASN A 115 17.85 -16.50 -8.08
C ASN A 115 16.40 -16.46 -8.58
N SER A 116 16.03 -17.39 -9.45
CA SER A 116 14.70 -17.46 -10.08
C SER A 116 13.54 -17.63 -9.08
N SER A 117 13.82 -18.06 -7.86
CA SER A 117 12.82 -18.15 -6.78
C SER A 117 12.33 -16.77 -6.31
N PHE A 118 13.04 -15.69 -6.67
CA PHE A 118 12.76 -14.31 -6.25
C PHE A 118 12.50 -13.34 -7.42
N THR A 119 12.28 -13.87 -8.63
CA THR A 119 12.07 -13.06 -9.84
C THR A 119 10.67 -13.21 -10.42
N ASP A 120 9.74 -13.83 -9.68
CA ASP A 120 8.33 -13.90 -10.11
C ASP A 120 7.61 -12.56 -9.91
N ALA A 121 6.48 -12.37 -10.60
CA ALA A 121 5.71 -11.12 -10.55
C ALA A 121 5.10 -10.80 -9.17
N ARG A 122 5.08 -11.78 -8.25
CA ARG A 122 4.52 -11.65 -6.91
C ARG A 122 5.61 -11.42 -5.86
N THR A 123 6.87 -11.39 -6.26
CA THR A 123 8.02 -11.22 -5.36
C THR A 123 8.70 -9.89 -5.63
N HIS A 124 8.84 -9.10 -4.58
CA HIS A 124 9.38 -7.75 -4.65
C HIS A 124 10.60 -7.63 -3.73
N LEU A 125 11.62 -6.93 -4.20
CA LEU A 125 12.88 -6.74 -3.50
C LEU A 125 13.13 -5.24 -3.31
N ILE A 126 13.32 -4.81 -2.07
CA ILE A 126 13.85 -3.49 -1.72
C ILE A 126 15.27 -3.70 -1.23
N ASN A 127 16.24 -3.42 -2.10
CA ASN A 127 17.63 -3.70 -1.82
C ASN A 127 18.28 -2.57 -1.02
N THR A 128 18.82 -2.92 0.14
CA THR A 128 19.62 -2.03 0.98
C THR A 128 21.09 -2.09 0.63
N VAL A 129 21.85 -1.07 1.06
CA VAL A 129 23.32 -1.13 1.02
C VAL A 129 23.86 -2.27 1.89
N ASP A 130 25.11 -2.67 1.67
CA ASP A 130 25.79 -3.74 2.41
C ASP A 130 26.33 -3.26 3.77
N SER A 131 25.48 -2.58 4.54
CA SER A 131 25.71 -2.25 5.95
C SER A 131 24.41 -2.43 6.71
N ALA A 132 24.49 -2.70 8.01
CA ALA A 132 23.30 -2.93 8.84
C ALA A 132 22.33 -1.74 8.75
N GLN A 133 21.10 -2.02 8.34
CA GLN A 133 20.02 -1.05 8.26
C GLN A 133 18.92 -1.41 9.27
N PHE A 134 18.40 -0.38 9.93
CA PHE A 134 17.25 -0.46 10.83
C PHE A 134 16.34 0.71 10.51
N GLY A 135 15.04 0.49 10.57
CA GLY A 135 14.08 1.52 10.25
C GLY A 135 12.65 1.05 10.49
N SER A 136 11.73 1.55 9.68
CA SER A 136 10.32 1.19 9.74
C SER A 136 9.76 0.93 8.34
N ILE A 137 8.58 0.29 8.28
CA ILE A 137 7.83 0.09 7.04
C ILE A 137 6.63 1.01 7.04
N ARG A 138 6.39 1.68 5.91
CA ARG A 138 5.15 2.37 5.62
C ARG A 138 4.46 1.70 4.44
N ILE A 139 3.20 1.31 4.61
CA ILE A 139 2.37 0.75 3.55
C ILE A 139 1.22 1.71 3.30
N THR A 140 0.98 2.05 2.04
CA THR A 140 -0.16 2.86 1.63
C THR A 140 -0.91 2.21 0.48
N SER A 141 -2.24 2.36 0.44
CA SER A 141 -3.03 1.92 -0.72
C SER A 141 -2.84 2.88 -1.88
N VAL A 142 -2.66 2.37 -3.09
CA VAL A 142 -2.71 3.17 -4.33
C VAL A 142 -4.09 2.97 -4.93
N SER A 143 -4.82 4.08 -5.08
CA SER A 143 -6.19 4.08 -5.58
C SER A 143 -6.24 4.72 -6.96
N GLU A 144 -7.09 4.18 -7.84
CA GLU A 144 -7.41 4.80 -9.13
C GLU A 144 -8.29 6.04 -9.01
N ARG A 145 -8.79 6.32 -7.79
CA ARG A 145 -9.68 7.44 -7.46
C ARG A 145 -9.05 8.34 -6.38
N PRO A 146 -7.81 8.84 -6.57
CA PRO A 146 -7.10 9.60 -5.55
C PRO A 146 -7.77 10.93 -5.19
N GLU A 147 -8.61 11.47 -6.08
CA GLU A 147 -9.38 12.72 -5.89
C GLU A 147 -10.48 12.61 -4.82
N ASN A 148 -10.94 11.39 -4.54
CA ASN A 148 -11.97 11.16 -3.54
C ASN A 148 -11.37 11.03 -2.14
N ALA A 149 -12.12 11.45 -1.11
CA ALA A 149 -11.81 11.09 0.27
C ALA A 149 -11.80 9.56 0.44
N ALA A 150 -10.96 9.01 1.31
CA ALA A 150 -10.75 7.56 1.42
C ALA A 150 -12.05 6.76 1.69
N ALA A 151 -12.97 7.33 2.47
CA ALA A 151 -14.31 6.79 2.73
C ALA A 151 -15.20 6.65 1.48
N SER A 152 -14.97 7.48 0.47
CA SER A 152 -15.75 7.55 -0.78
C SER A 152 -15.01 6.94 -1.98
N ARG A 153 -13.91 6.22 -1.72
CA ARG A 153 -13.18 5.42 -2.72
C ARG A 153 -13.78 4.02 -2.79
N PHE A 154 -14.89 3.92 -3.50
CA PHE A 154 -15.53 2.65 -3.82
C PHE A 154 -16.14 2.68 -5.22
N VAL A 155 -16.34 1.49 -5.78
CA VAL A 155 -17.11 1.26 -6.99
C VAL A 155 -18.28 0.36 -6.62
N THR A 156 -19.50 0.74 -7.00
CA THR A 156 -20.67 -0.11 -6.79
C THR A 156 -20.75 -1.14 -7.91
N VAL A 157 -20.71 -2.42 -7.56
CA VAL A 157 -20.96 -3.53 -8.49
C VAL A 157 -22.27 -4.20 -8.09
N GLY A 158 -23.29 -4.05 -8.93
CA GLY A 158 -24.66 -4.43 -8.55
C GLY A 158 -25.18 -3.53 -7.43
N SER A 159 -25.44 -4.12 -6.26
CA SER A 159 -25.83 -3.41 -5.03
C SER A 159 -24.70 -3.33 -3.98
N THR A 160 -23.53 -3.91 -4.27
CA THR A 160 -22.43 -4.01 -3.31
C THR A 160 -21.38 -2.92 -3.58
N PRO A 161 -21.08 -2.04 -2.61
CA PRO A 161 -19.92 -1.16 -2.71
C PRO A 161 -18.62 -1.98 -2.52
N LYS A 162 -17.71 -1.87 -3.49
CA LYS A 162 -16.39 -2.51 -3.46
C LYS A 162 -15.29 -1.48 -3.28
N PHE A 163 -14.37 -1.73 -2.36
CA PHE A 163 -13.32 -0.77 -1.97
C PHE A 163 -11.91 -1.25 -2.35
N ASP A 164 -11.00 -0.32 -2.64
CA ASP A 164 -9.59 -0.53 -3.03
C ASP A 164 -8.59 -0.12 -1.93
N ASN A 165 -8.86 -0.49 -0.68
CA ASN A 165 -8.08 -0.02 0.47
C ASN A 165 -7.30 -1.10 1.21
N LEU A 166 -6.41 -0.68 2.12
CA LEU A 166 -5.57 -1.59 2.88
C LEU A 166 -6.38 -2.49 3.84
N ALA A 167 -7.52 -2.01 4.37
CA ALA A 167 -8.39 -2.83 5.21
C ALA A 167 -9.07 -4.01 4.49
N GLN A 168 -8.94 -4.10 3.16
CA GLN A 168 -9.34 -5.30 2.41
C GLN A 168 -8.20 -6.32 2.25
N LEU A 169 -6.98 -5.99 2.67
CA LEU A 169 -5.80 -6.85 2.57
C LEU A 169 -5.46 -7.47 3.92
N ASN A 170 -4.89 -8.67 3.90
CA ASN A 170 -4.22 -9.26 5.05
C ASN A 170 -2.71 -9.01 4.91
N ILE A 171 -2.13 -8.32 5.90
CA ILE A 171 -0.71 -7.95 5.91
C ILE A 171 -0.08 -8.53 7.17
N TRP A 172 1.04 -9.23 6.98
CA TRP A 172 1.84 -9.75 8.07
C TRP A 172 3.32 -9.71 7.68
N GLY A 173 4.21 -9.73 8.67
CA GLY A 173 5.64 -9.63 8.40
C GLY A 173 6.47 -10.22 9.52
N ILE A 174 7.74 -10.48 9.21
CA ILE A 174 8.73 -11.06 10.11
C ILE A 174 10.08 -10.39 9.82
N VAL A 175 10.83 -10.07 10.87
CA VAL A 175 12.29 -9.91 10.77
C VAL A 175 12.89 -11.29 10.97
N PHE A 176 13.46 -11.86 9.91
CA PHE A 176 14.04 -13.19 9.93
C PHE A 176 15.55 -13.11 10.15
N ILE A 177 16.06 -13.93 11.07
CA ILE A 177 17.48 -14.07 11.40
C ILE A 177 17.93 -15.42 10.84
N GLU A 178 18.75 -15.36 9.79
CA GLU A 178 19.16 -16.54 9.03
C GLU A 178 20.03 -17.47 9.86
N SER A 179 20.98 -16.90 10.62
CA SER A 179 21.93 -17.66 11.45
C SER A 179 21.24 -18.49 12.54
N ALA A 180 20.08 -18.04 13.02
CA ALA A 180 19.29 -18.71 14.05
C ALA A 180 18.09 -19.50 13.49
N GLY A 181 17.77 -19.36 12.20
CA GLY A 181 16.60 -19.98 11.57
C GLY A 181 15.26 -19.56 12.17
N THR A 182 15.20 -18.41 12.83
CA THR A 182 14.03 -17.88 13.56
C THR A 182 13.86 -16.39 13.29
N GLY A 183 12.78 -15.79 13.80
CA GLY A 183 12.54 -14.37 13.62
C GLY A 183 11.53 -13.80 14.61
N PHE A 184 11.31 -12.50 14.49
CA PHE A 184 10.31 -11.78 15.28
C PHE A 184 9.18 -11.32 14.36
N ALA A 185 7.93 -11.60 14.76
CA ALA A 185 6.77 -11.10 14.04
C ALA A 185 6.74 -9.56 14.10
N MET A 186 6.43 -8.95 12.97
CA MET A 186 6.23 -7.52 12.87
C MET A 186 4.78 -7.16 13.21
N GLU A 187 4.62 -6.09 13.98
CA GLU A 187 3.33 -5.48 14.22
C GLU A 187 3.07 -4.42 13.14
N PHE A 188 1.87 -4.44 12.57
CA PHE A 188 1.41 -3.39 11.67
C PHE A 188 0.30 -2.60 12.36
N VAL A 189 0.56 -1.32 12.58
CA VAL A 189 -0.35 -0.36 13.20
C VAL A 189 -0.92 0.57 12.13
N GLY A 190 -2.21 0.86 12.20
CA GLY A 190 -2.95 1.54 11.14
C GLY A 190 -3.90 0.59 10.44
N ASP A 191 -4.89 1.09 9.71
CA ASP A 191 -5.96 0.22 9.25
C ASP A 191 -5.56 -0.66 8.05
N GLY A 192 -5.11 -1.85 8.41
CA GLY A 192 -5.53 -3.07 7.75
C GLY A 192 -6.77 -3.67 8.43
N GLN A 193 -7.11 -3.23 9.65
CA GLN A 193 -8.16 -3.87 10.48
C GLN A 193 -8.85 -2.94 11.50
N ASP A 194 -8.63 -1.62 11.47
CA ASP A 194 -9.32 -0.69 12.37
C ASP A 194 -10.82 -0.67 12.04
N SER A 195 -11.61 -1.25 12.93
CA SER A 195 -13.05 -1.35 12.76
C SER A 195 -13.68 -0.04 13.21
N THR A 196 -14.13 0.77 12.25
CA THR A 196 -14.96 1.94 12.57
C THR A 196 -16.42 1.52 12.76
N LEU A 197 -17.13 2.15 13.69
CA LEU A 197 -18.56 1.92 13.93
C LEU A 197 -19.37 2.25 12.67
N GLY A 198 -19.89 1.23 12.00
CA GLY A 198 -20.81 1.38 10.86
C GLY A 198 -22.25 1.61 11.32
N GLY A 199 -22.76 2.85 11.22
CA GLY A 199 -24.16 3.17 11.48
C GLY A 199 -24.41 4.67 11.74
N SER A 200 -25.66 5.11 11.62
CA SER A 200 -26.05 6.43 12.15
C SER A 200 -25.96 6.39 13.67
N LEU A 201 -25.13 7.24 14.26
CA LEU A 201 -24.93 7.36 15.71
C LEU A 201 -26.13 7.98 16.44
N THR A 202 -27.30 8.10 15.80
CA THR A 202 -28.47 8.78 16.36
C THR A 202 -29.00 8.13 17.65
N ASN A 203 -28.60 6.90 17.98
CA ASN A 203 -28.99 6.23 19.22
C ASN A 203 -27.84 5.47 19.89
N ILE A 204 -26.60 5.99 19.82
CA ILE A 204 -25.60 5.56 20.81
C ILE A 204 -25.82 6.44 22.03
N ASN A 205 -26.51 5.91 23.04
CA ASN A 205 -26.48 6.47 24.39
C ASN A 205 -25.07 6.30 24.95
N SER A 206 -24.10 7.05 24.42
CA SER A 206 -22.80 7.20 25.05
C SER A 206 -23.04 8.06 26.29
N THR A 207 -22.94 7.47 27.47
CA THR A 207 -22.91 8.20 28.76
C THR A 207 -21.62 9.00 28.96
N LEU A 208 -20.91 9.35 27.88
CA LEU A 208 -19.80 10.27 27.89
C LEU A 208 -20.31 11.63 27.42
N GLY A 209 -20.62 12.48 28.39
CA GLY A 209 -20.73 13.93 28.27
C GLY A 209 -21.72 14.43 27.22
N GLU A 210 -22.88 14.86 27.69
CA GLU A 210 -23.81 15.76 26.99
C GLU A 210 -23.05 16.82 26.18
N VAL A 211 -23.02 16.66 24.85
CA VAL A 211 -22.60 17.73 23.94
C VAL A 211 -23.86 18.55 23.65
N ASP A 212 -23.90 19.74 24.22
CA ASP A 212 -24.92 20.76 24.00
C ASP A 212 -25.04 21.04 22.49
N VAL A 213 -26.17 20.63 21.89
CA VAL A 213 -26.48 20.88 20.48
C VAL A 213 -27.07 22.27 20.36
N THR A 214 -26.21 23.28 20.43
CA THR A 214 -26.52 24.63 19.96
C THR A 214 -25.33 25.25 19.24
N ALA A 215 -25.08 24.84 18.00
CA ALA A 215 -24.69 25.75 16.92
C ALA A 215 -24.44 25.02 15.58
N ASP A 216 -25.07 25.60 14.56
CA ASP A 216 -24.68 25.65 13.15
C ASP A 216 -24.88 24.40 12.26
N SER A 217 -25.91 24.52 11.43
CA SER A 217 -26.20 23.67 10.29
C SER A 217 -25.27 23.98 9.11
N THR A 218 -23.98 23.69 9.25
CA THR A 218 -23.03 23.71 8.13
C THR A 218 -22.38 22.35 7.99
N THR A 219 -23.09 21.47 7.27
CA THR A 219 -22.55 20.29 6.56
C THR A 219 -21.30 19.67 7.18
N SER A 220 -21.45 18.95 8.30
CA SER A 220 -20.45 17.96 8.65
C SER A 220 -20.53 16.88 7.57
N THR A 221 -19.52 16.83 6.71
CA THR A 221 -19.23 15.62 5.92
C THR A 221 -18.81 14.56 6.92
N ASN A 222 -19.79 13.96 7.60
CA ASN A 222 -19.58 12.82 8.46
C ASN A 222 -18.93 11.73 7.61
N GLU A 223 -17.67 11.46 7.90
CA GLU A 223 -16.87 10.45 7.24
C GLU A 223 -17.64 9.13 7.27
N ILE A 224 -18.00 8.65 6.09
CA ILE A 224 -18.83 7.46 5.94
C ILE A 224 -17.98 6.24 6.28
N ALA A 225 -18.42 5.50 7.30
CA ALA A 225 -17.76 4.32 7.85
C ALA A 225 -17.60 3.19 6.81
N ARG A 226 -16.50 2.42 6.90
CA ARG A 226 -16.18 1.33 5.96
C ARG A 226 -16.38 -0.02 6.67
N PRO A 227 -17.32 -0.87 6.24
CA PRO A 227 -17.54 -2.16 6.89
C PRO A 227 -16.45 -3.17 6.47
N TYR A 228 -15.80 -3.78 7.46
CA TYR A 228 -15.28 -5.15 7.31
C TYR A 228 -16.47 -6.10 7.51
N ARG A 229 -17.04 -6.63 6.43
CA ARG A 229 -18.00 -7.72 6.54
C ARG A 229 -17.21 -9.03 6.45
N GLY A 230 -17.13 -9.72 7.59
CA GLY A 230 -16.47 -11.02 7.69
C GLY A 230 -17.00 -12.02 6.66
N ILE A 231 -16.14 -12.99 6.36
CA ILE A 231 -16.37 -14.10 5.42
C ILE A 231 -17.72 -14.77 5.75
N GLY A 232 -18.74 -14.46 4.95
CA GLY A 232 -20.04 -15.14 4.99
C GLY A 232 -19.93 -16.45 4.23
N ARG A 233 -20.32 -17.54 4.90
CA ARG A 233 -20.55 -18.86 4.30
C ARG A 233 -21.47 -18.78 3.08
#